data_AF-E1Z2V8-F1
#
_entry.id   AF-E1Z2V8-F1
#
_cell.length_a   1.000
_cell.length_b   1.000
_cell.length_c   1.000
_cell.angle_alpha   90.00
_cell.angle_beta   90.00
_cell.angle_gamma   90.00
#
_symmetry.space_group_name_H-M   'P 1'
#
loop_
_entity.id
_entity.type
_entity.pdbx_description
1 polymer ?
#
loop_
_entity_poly.entity_id
_entity_poly.type
_entity_poly.pdbx_seq_one_letter_code
_entity_poly.pdbx_strand_id
1 'polypeptide(L)'
;MNTQRGGSKKRKGESLEAEKSLYSTFTAAANSVSQLYTAAVQQTKRAEEQGARQALERVAQFVVKEYGNAPAVPTGVLMEVLRQELQAAQCGTTAIQLPFPVPLLPTGGGLGSESSDAHHSDDEHLMSADQSGPAAGFRRCSSGHHISPPKVRGSSAVAQLPALFQQQQMQQQQQQQQQQLAAAQHHQLMMQQHQQQQHAAAAAAGFMHGFTGQQPFQ
;
A
#
# COMPACT_ATOMS: atom_id res chain seq x y z
N MET A 1 -62.42 -41.28 -17.18
CA MET A 1 -61.83 -40.90 -15.88
C MET A 1 -60.45 -40.30 -16.11
N ASN A 2 -60.30 -39.06 -15.67
CA ASN A 2 -59.11 -38.21 -15.43
C ASN A 2 -57.84 -38.33 -16.29
N THR A 3 -57.64 -37.28 -17.06
CA THR A 3 -56.34 -36.69 -17.43
C THR A 3 -55.67 -36.04 -16.21
N GLN A 4 -54.39 -36.35 -15.94
CA GLN A 4 -53.55 -35.56 -15.04
C GLN A 4 -52.18 -35.29 -15.69
N ARG A 5 -52.12 -34.22 -16.50
CA ARG A 5 -50.87 -33.49 -16.74
C ARG A 5 -50.90 -32.28 -15.82
N GLY A 6 -49.95 -32.17 -14.90
CA GLY A 6 -49.92 -31.07 -13.95
C GLY A 6 -48.53 -30.84 -13.35
N GLY A 7 -47.83 -29.86 -13.91
CA GLY A 7 -47.23 -28.82 -13.07
C GLY A 7 -45.75 -28.93 -12.68
N SER A 8 -44.82 -29.00 -13.62
CA SER A 8 -43.42 -28.61 -13.38
C SER A 8 -43.26 -27.08 -13.36
N LYS A 9 -43.89 -26.39 -12.40
CA LYS A 9 -43.80 -24.93 -12.26
C LYS A 9 -43.46 -24.54 -10.82
N LYS A 10 -42.36 -25.06 -10.29
CA LYS A 10 -41.78 -24.66 -9.00
C LYS A 10 -40.24 -24.74 -9.02
N ARG A 11 -39.56 -24.00 -9.91
CA ARG A 11 -38.08 -23.80 -9.84
C ARG A 11 -37.62 -22.40 -10.30
N LYS A 12 -38.53 -21.43 -10.39
CA LYS A 12 -38.18 -20.08 -10.88
C LYS A 12 -37.77 -19.10 -9.76
N GLY A 13 -38.09 -19.40 -8.50
CA GLY A 13 -37.76 -18.54 -7.34
C GLY A 13 -36.35 -18.75 -6.80
N GLU A 14 -35.90 -20.00 -6.67
CA GLU A 14 -34.58 -20.35 -6.13
C GLU A 14 -33.45 -19.90 -7.05
N SER A 15 -33.64 -20.02 -8.37
CA SER A 15 -32.68 -19.59 -9.37
C SER A 15 -32.45 -18.07 -9.36
N LEU A 16 -33.49 -17.27 -9.11
CA LEU A 16 -33.37 -15.81 -9.08
C LEU A 16 -32.67 -15.30 -7.81
N GLU A 17 -32.92 -15.91 -6.66
CA GLU A 17 -32.21 -15.55 -5.41
C GLU A 17 -30.75 -16.00 -5.45
N ALA A 18 -30.46 -17.18 -6.02
CA ALA A 18 -29.10 -17.62 -6.28
C ALA A 18 -28.34 -16.67 -7.22
N GLU A 19 -28.99 -16.21 -8.30
CA GLU A 19 -28.41 -15.27 -9.25
C GLU A 19 -28.16 -13.88 -8.63
N LYS A 20 -29.10 -13.37 -7.82
CA LYS A 20 -28.91 -12.13 -7.05
C LYS A 20 -27.75 -12.23 -6.06
N SER A 21 -27.61 -13.37 -5.39
CA SER A 21 -26.48 -13.64 -4.49
C SER A 21 -25.14 -13.66 -5.23
N LEU A 22 -25.11 -14.31 -6.41
CA LEU A 22 -23.96 -14.32 -7.31
C LEU A 22 -23.58 -12.92 -7.78
N TYR A 23 -24.56 -12.14 -8.24
CA TYR A 23 -24.37 -10.75 -8.66
C TYR A 23 -23.85 -9.86 -7.52
N SER A 24 -24.43 -10.01 -6.32
CA SER A 24 -23.98 -9.28 -5.12
C SER A 24 -22.54 -9.62 -4.77
N THR A 25 -22.19 -10.91 -4.77
CA THR A 25 -20.83 -11.39 -4.49
C THR A 25 -19.84 -10.88 -5.54
N PHE A 26 -20.20 -10.97 -6.82
CA PHE A 26 -19.39 -10.47 -7.92
C PHE A 26 -19.14 -8.97 -7.80
N THR A 27 -20.20 -8.20 -7.55
CA THR A 27 -20.11 -6.75 -7.39
C THR A 27 -19.25 -6.38 -6.18
N ALA A 28 -19.41 -7.09 -5.06
CA ALA A 28 -18.58 -6.90 -3.88
C ALA A 28 -17.09 -7.19 -4.17
N ALA A 29 -16.80 -8.26 -4.92
CA ALA A 29 -15.43 -8.58 -5.34
C ALA A 29 -14.86 -7.53 -6.32
N ALA A 30 -15.64 -7.06 -7.30
CA ALA A 30 -15.19 -6.02 -8.21
C ALA A 30 -14.88 -4.70 -7.48
N ASN A 31 -15.70 -4.36 -6.47
CA ASN A 31 -15.46 -3.21 -5.61
C ASN A 31 -14.20 -3.37 -4.75
N SER A 32 -13.91 -4.58 -4.24
CA SER A 32 -12.69 -4.82 -3.46
C SER A 32 -11.43 -4.73 -4.35
N VAL A 33 -11.49 -5.23 -5.59
CA VAL A 33 -10.40 -5.07 -6.57
C VAL A 33 -10.14 -3.60 -6.89
N SER A 34 -11.20 -2.81 -7.10
CA SER A 34 -11.08 -1.37 -7.36
C SER A 34 -10.43 -0.62 -6.19
N GLN A 35 -10.79 -1.01 -4.97
CA GLN A 35 -10.18 -0.46 -3.75
C GLN A 35 -8.71 -0.86 -3.62
N LEU A 36 -8.37 -2.13 -3.84
CA LEU A 36 -6.99 -2.62 -3.81
C LEU A 36 -6.12 -1.90 -4.84
N TYR A 37 -6.62 -1.71 -6.06
CA TYR A 37 -5.90 -0.97 -7.09
C TYR A 37 -5.65 0.48 -6.66
N THR A 38 -6.69 1.16 -6.18
CA THR A 38 -6.57 2.55 -5.73
C THR A 38 -5.58 2.67 -4.57
N ALA A 39 -5.61 1.73 -3.62
CA ALA A 39 -4.67 1.68 -2.51
C ALA A 39 -3.23 1.41 -3.00
N ALA A 40 -3.04 0.45 -3.92
CA ALA A 40 -1.75 0.14 -4.50
C ALA A 40 -1.15 1.34 -5.24
N VAL A 41 -1.94 2.03 -6.07
CA VAL A 41 -1.50 3.24 -6.78
C VAL A 41 -1.09 4.34 -5.81
N GLN A 42 -1.85 4.55 -4.73
CA GLN A 42 -1.47 5.51 -3.69
C GLN A 42 -0.18 5.10 -2.98
N GLN A 43 -0.01 3.80 -2.70
CA GLN A 43 1.20 3.27 -2.08
C GLN A 43 2.42 3.47 -2.98
N THR A 44 2.31 3.21 -4.29
CA THR A 44 3.38 3.46 -5.26
C THR A 44 3.78 4.93 -5.25
N LYS A 45 2.82 5.86 -5.30
CA LYS A 45 3.10 7.31 -5.24
C LYS A 45 3.85 7.70 -3.96
N ARG A 46 3.41 7.19 -2.80
CA ARG A 46 4.08 7.47 -1.52
C ARG A 46 5.48 6.86 -1.45
N ALA A 47 5.65 5.64 -1.97
CA ALA A 47 6.95 4.97 -2.01
C ALA A 47 7.94 5.69 -2.93
N GLU A 48 7.47 6.20 -4.08
CA GLU A 48 8.26 7.03 -4.98
C GLU A 48 8.74 8.31 -4.29
N GLU A 49 7.83 9.05 -3.65
CA GLU A 49 8.16 10.28 -2.91
C GLU A 49 9.14 10.01 -1.76
N GLN A 50 8.90 8.95 -0.99
CA GLN A 50 9.76 8.56 0.13
C GLN A 50 11.15 8.12 -0.37
N GLY A 51 11.22 7.39 -1.49
CA GLY A 51 12.48 6.98 -2.10
C GLY A 51 13.29 8.17 -2.59
N ALA A 52 12.65 9.14 -3.24
CA ALA A 52 13.30 10.39 -3.67
C ALA A 52 13.84 11.19 -2.48
N ARG A 53 13.05 11.32 -1.41
CA ARG A 53 13.49 11.98 -0.18
C ARG A 53 14.69 11.28 0.46
N GLN A 54 14.65 9.95 0.55
CA GLN A 54 15.73 9.17 1.13
C GLN A 54 17.03 9.27 0.32
N ALA A 55 16.94 9.26 -1.02
CA ALA A 55 18.10 9.46 -1.89
C ALA A 55 18.73 10.84 -1.65
N LEU A 56 17.92 11.90 -1.58
CA LEU A 56 18.39 13.25 -1.26
C LEU A 56 19.08 13.32 0.11
N GLU A 57 18.52 12.66 1.13
CA GLU A 57 19.11 12.61 2.47
C GLU A 57 20.49 11.94 2.46
N ARG A 58 20.68 10.86 1.69
CA ARG A 58 21.99 10.19 1.55
C ARG A 58 23.02 11.06 0.83
N VAL A 59 22.63 11.72 -0.26
CA VAL A 59 23.51 12.66 -0.98
C VAL A 59 23.91 13.81 -0.06
N ALA A 60 22.97 14.37 0.69
CA ALA A 60 23.24 15.44 1.64
C ALA A 60 24.19 14.97 2.76
N GLN A 61 23.96 13.78 3.33
CA GLN A 61 24.86 13.20 4.33
C GLN A 61 26.26 12.96 3.78
N PHE A 62 26.38 12.46 2.55
CA PHE A 62 27.67 12.29 1.87
C PHE A 62 28.42 13.63 1.75
N VAL A 63 27.74 14.68 1.27
CA VAL A 63 28.34 16.00 1.11
C VAL A 63 28.79 16.57 2.46
N VAL A 64 27.96 16.50 3.50
CA VAL A 64 28.34 16.99 4.84
C VAL A 64 29.50 16.20 5.42
N LYS A 65 29.50 14.87 5.25
CA LYS A 65 30.53 13.98 5.81
C LYS A 65 31.89 14.17 5.13
N GLU A 66 31.92 14.19 3.81
CA GLU A 66 33.18 14.21 3.04
C GLU A 66 33.66 15.64 2.73
N TYR A 67 32.74 16.61 2.66
CA TYR A 67 33.02 17.98 2.24
C TYR A 67 32.50 19.06 3.20
N GLY A 68 32.11 18.71 4.44
CA GLY A 68 31.52 19.68 5.38
C GLY A 68 32.40 20.88 5.73
N ASN A 69 33.73 20.75 5.62
CA ASN A 69 34.69 21.85 5.81
C ASN A 69 35.30 22.37 4.49
N ALA A 70 34.91 21.79 3.35
CA ALA A 70 35.43 22.18 2.06
C ALA A 70 34.56 23.31 1.46
N PRO A 71 35.17 24.31 0.79
CA PRO A 71 34.43 25.42 0.20
C PRO A 71 33.59 25.00 -1.03
N ALA A 72 33.88 23.84 -1.62
CA ALA A 72 33.16 23.30 -2.77
C ALA A 72 33.32 21.78 -2.88
N VAL A 73 32.32 21.14 -3.52
CA VAL A 73 32.33 19.72 -3.88
C VAL A 73 32.71 19.58 -5.36
N PRO A 74 33.68 18.72 -5.73
CA PRO A 74 34.00 18.46 -7.12
C PRO A 74 32.80 17.86 -7.86
N THR A 75 32.46 18.42 -9.03
CA THR A 75 31.31 17.98 -9.83
C THR A 75 31.37 16.50 -10.19
N GLY A 76 32.55 15.97 -10.51
CA GLY A 76 32.72 14.55 -10.85
C GLY A 76 32.32 13.61 -9.71
N VAL A 77 32.64 13.96 -8.47
CA VAL A 77 32.29 13.15 -7.29
C VAL A 77 30.77 13.21 -7.04
N LEU A 78 30.18 14.40 -7.16
CA LEU A 78 28.73 14.56 -6.99
C LEU A 78 27.95 13.77 -8.05
N MET A 79 28.40 13.78 -9.32
CA MET A 79 27.78 13.01 -10.40
C MET A 79 27.86 11.50 -10.16
N GLU A 80 28.98 11.01 -9.63
CA GLU A 80 29.14 9.59 -9.31
C GLU A 80 28.15 9.16 -8.21
N VAL A 81 28.03 9.94 -7.14
CA VAL A 81 27.11 9.65 -6.02
C VAL A 81 25.66 9.70 -6.48
N LEU A 82 25.27 10.67 -7.30
CA LEU A 82 23.92 10.74 -7.88
C LEU A 82 23.62 9.53 -8.77
N ARG A 83 24.61 9.08 -9.56
CA ARG A 83 24.48 7.89 -10.40
C ARG A 83 24.31 6.62 -9.56
N GLN A 84 25.04 6.52 -8.46
CA GLN A 84 24.94 5.40 -7.52
C GLN A 84 23.58 5.35 -6.83
N GLU A 85 23.07 6.48 -6.33
CA GLU A 85 21.73 6.54 -5.72
C GLU A 85 20.62 6.27 -6.74
N LEU A 86 20.78 6.75 -7.98
CA LEU A 86 19.85 6.45 -9.06
C LEU A 86 19.81 4.94 -9.39
N GLN A 87 20.97 4.28 -9.39
CA GLN A 87 21.06 2.84 -9.61
C GLN A 87 20.45 2.05 -8.43
N ALA A 88 20.66 2.51 -7.20
CA ALA A 88 20.06 1.91 -6.01
C ALA A 88 18.53 2.04 -6.02
N ALA A 89 17.99 3.18 -6.46
CA ALA A 89 16.55 3.37 -6.61
C ALA A 89 15.96 2.43 -7.66
N GLN A 90 16.60 2.27 -8.82
CA GLN A 90 16.12 1.38 -9.89
C GLN A 90 16.16 -0.09 -9.48
N CYS A 91 17.19 -0.53 -8.75
CA CYS A 91 17.29 -1.92 -8.29
C CYS A 91 16.24 -2.29 -7.22
N GLY A 92 15.61 -1.30 -6.56
CA GLY A 92 14.51 -1.51 -5.62
C GLY A 92 13.10 -1.51 -6.24
N THR A 93 12.96 -1.10 -7.52
CA THR A 93 11.65 -0.92 -8.17
C THR A 93 11.01 -2.18 -8.78
N THR A 94 11.67 -3.35 -8.70
CA THR A 94 11.12 -4.60 -9.23
C THR A 94 9.96 -5.19 -8.43
N ALA A 95 9.50 -4.51 -7.38
CA ALA A 95 8.45 -5.02 -6.55
C ALA A 95 7.35 -3.99 -6.35
N ILE A 96 6.44 -3.93 -7.33
CA ILE A 96 5.03 -4.04 -6.96
C ILE A 96 4.90 -5.41 -6.28
N GLN A 97 5.31 -5.52 -5.01
CA GLN A 97 4.81 -6.58 -4.15
C GLN A 97 3.33 -6.25 -3.99
N LEU A 98 2.52 -6.78 -4.91
CA LEU A 98 1.12 -7.00 -4.61
C LEU A 98 1.12 -7.76 -3.28
N PRO A 99 0.40 -7.29 -2.25
CA PRO A 99 0.46 -7.86 -0.90
C PRO A 99 -0.03 -9.31 -0.79
N PHE A 100 -0.36 -9.96 -1.91
CA PHE A 100 -0.87 -11.33 -1.93
C PHE A 100 -0.15 -12.16 -3.00
N PRO A 101 0.47 -13.29 -2.63
CA PRO A 101 0.72 -14.36 -3.60
C PRO A 101 -0.65 -14.83 -4.10
N VAL A 102 -0.92 -14.65 -5.39
CA VAL A 102 -2.12 -15.19 -6.04
C VAL A 102 -2.05 -16.72 -5.94
N PRO A 103 -2.98 -17.39 -5.24
CA PRO A 103 -3.05 -18.85 -5.29
C PRO A 103 -3.37 -19.23 -6.74
N LEU A 104 -2.42 -19.88 -7.42
CA LEU A 104 -2.66 -20.52 -8.69
C LEU A 104 -3.71 -21.62 -8.45
N LEU A 105 -4.97 -21.35 -8.81
CA LEU A 105 -5.96 -22.41 -8.91
C LEU A 105 -5.48 -23.42 -9.96
N PRO A 106 -5.55 -24.73 -9.70
CA PRO A 106 -5.24 -25.73 -10.72
C PRO A 106 -6.25 -25.59 -11.86
N THR A 107 -5.76 -25.18 -13.02
CA THR A 107 -6.49 -25.28 -14.29
C THR A 107 -6.75 -26.76 -14.53
N GLY A 108 -7.93 -27.22 -14.14
CA GLY A 108 -8.44 -28.54 -14.49
C GLY A 108 -8.54 -28.65 -16.00
N GLY A 109 -7.54 -29.29 -16.60
CA GLY A 109 -7.64 -29.79 -17.96
C GLY A 109 -8.66 -30.92 -18.01
N GLY A 110 -9.54 -30.91 -19.02
CA GLY A 110 -10.39 -32.07 -19.26
C GLY A 110 -11.68 -31.83 -20.04
N LEU A 111 -11.54 -31.62 -21.35
CA LEU A 111 -12.37 -32.18 -22.42
C LEU A 111 -13.88 -31.82 -22.49
N GLY A 112 -14.25 -31.21 -23.61
CA GLY A 112 -15.65 -31.05 -24.02
C GLY A 112 -15.76 -30.23 -25.30
N SER A 113 -15.08 -30.69 -26.35
CA SER A 113 -15.18 -30.14 -27.70
C SER A 113 -16.49 -30.62 -28.34
N GLU A 114 -17.49 -29.75 -28.47
CA GLU A 114 -18.64 -30.00 -29.32
C GLU A 114 -18.98 -28.75 -30.13
N SER A 115 -18.88 -28.93 -31.44
CA SER A 115 -19.15 -28.00 -32.54
C SER A 115 -20.55 -27.41 -32.48
N SER A 116 -20.70 -26.16 -32.94
CA SER A 116 -21.70 -25.84 -33.97
C SER A 116 -21.42 -24.48 -34.60
N ASP A 117 -21.21 -24.53 -35.91
CA ASP A 117 -21.36 -23.50 -36.91
C ASP A 117 -22.47 -22.48 -36.64
N ALA A 118 -22.19 -21.21 -36.91
CA ALA A 118 -23.04 -20.36 -37.74
C ALA A 118 -22.33 -19.06 -38.12
N HIS A 119 -22.07 -18.93 -39.42
CA HIS A 119 -22.00 -17.71 -40.23
C HIS A 119 -22.57 -16.43 -39.60
N HIS A 120 -21.79 -15.34 -39.58
CA HIS A 120 -22.27 -14.08 -40.14
C HIS A 120 -21.12 -13.21 -40.65
N SER A 121 -21.35 -12.70 -41.85
CA SER A 121 -20.49 -11.89 -42.70
C SER A 121 -20.48 -10.42 -42.29
N ASP A 122 -19.38 -9.75 -42.64
CA ASP A 122 -19.27 -8.38 -43.14
C ASP A 122 -20.03 -7.26 -42.40
N ASP A 123 -19.30 -6.35 -41.73
CA ASP A 123 -19.50 -4.91 -41.99
C ASP A 123 -18.25 -4.11 -41.60
N GLU A 124 -17.68 -3.53 -42.65
CA GLU A 124 -16.66 -2.50 -42.63
C GLU A 124 -17.22 -1.24 -41.97
N HIS A 125 -16.48 -0.56 -41.08
CA HIS A 125 -16.32 0.90 -41.21
C HIS A 125 -15.25 1.44 -40.25
N LEU A 126 -14.12 1.75 -40.88
CA LEU A 126 -13.17 2.78 -40.50
C LEU A 126 -13.88 4.06 -40.05
N MET A 127 -13.47 4.63 -38.91
CA MET A 127 -13.32 6.08 -38.77
C MET A 127 -12.14 6.39 -37.86
N SER A 128 -11.00 6.66 -38.50
CA SER A 128 -10.00 7.58 -38.00
C SER A 128 -10.54 9.00 -38.16
N ALA A 129 -10.48 9.80 -37.10
CA ALA A 129 -10.60 11.25 -37.20
C ALA A 129 -9.53 11.89 -36.31
N ASP A 130 -8.44 12.24 -36.98
CA ASP A 130 -7.53 13.32 -36.62
C ASP A 130 -8.29 14.65 -36.76
N GLN A 131 -8.37 15.46 -35.70
CA GLN A 131 -8.48 16.92 -35.86
C GLN A 131 -8.14 17.69 -34.57
N SER A 132 -6.98 18.32 -34.64
CA SER A 132 -6.60 19.65 -34.12
C SER A 132 -7.69 20.56 -33.50
N GLY A 133 -7.34 21.22 -32.38
CA GLY A 133 -7.99 22.47 -31.91
C GLY A 133 -7.67 23.68 -32.82
N PRO A 134 -8.03 24.96 -32.49
CA PRO A 134 -8.26 25.51 -31.14
C PRO A 134 -9.43 26.54 -31.00
N ALA A 135 -9.63 26.98 -29.74
CA ALA A 135 -10.05 28.32 -29.28
C ALA A 135 -11.44 28.94 -29.59
N ALA A 136 -12.04 29.41 -28.48
CA ALA A 136 -12.85 30.63 -28.33
C ALA A 136 -14.26 30.70 -28.95
N GLY A 137 -15.25 30.99 -28.11
CA GLY A 137 -16.52 31.53 -28.59
C GLY A 137 -17.69 31.35 -27.65
N PHE A 138 -17.83 32.28 -26.70
CA PHE A 138 -19.07 32.59 -26.00
C PHE A 138 -20.30 32.52 -26.92
N ARG A 139 -21.31 31.70 -26.58
CA ARG A 139 -22.72 32.02 -26.86
C ARG A 139 -23.59 31.64 -25.67
N ARG A 140 -24.16 32.70 -25.09
CA ARG A 140 -25.17 32.73 -24.04
C ARG A 140 -26.52 32.41 -24.69
N CYS A 141 -27.20 31.36 -24.23
CA CYS A 141 -28.61 31.10 -24.53
C CYS A 141 -29.41 31.24 -23.24
N SER A 142 -30.15 32.32 -23.16
CA SER A 142 -31.20 32.56 -22.18
C SER A 142 -32.45 31.78 -22.59
N SER A 143 -32.84 30.76 -21.83
CA SER A 143 -34.22 30.26 -21.84
C SER A 143 -34.61 29.84 -20.42
N GLY A 144 -35.41 30.68 -19.78
CA GLY A 144 -36.00 30.39 -18.48
C GLY A 144 -36.99 29.23 -18.60
N HIS A 145 -36.70 28.15 -17.88
CA HIS A 145 -37.70 27.22 -17.37
C HIS A 145 -37.38 27.00 -15.89
N HIS A 146 -38.35 27.36 -15.06
CA HIS A 146 -38.30 27.23 -13.61
C HIS A 146 -38.55 25.76 -13.23
N ILE A 147 -37.50 24.95 -13.20
CA ILE A 147 -37.58 23.61 -12.62
C ILE A 147 -37.16 23.74 -11.16
N SER A 148 -38.15 23.71 -10.27
CA SER A 148 -37.91 23.66 -8.83
C SER A 148 -37.07 22.42 -8.48
N PRO A 149 -36.02 22.54 -7.66
CA PRO A 149 -35.28 21.38 -7.19
C PRO A 149 -36.17 20.57 -6.22
N PRO A 150 -36.13 19.23 -6.27
CA PRO A 150 -36.77 18.43 -5.25
C PRO A 150 -36.05 18.66 -3.91
N LYS A 151 -36.83 18.95 -2.86
CA LYS A 151 -36.38 18.93 -1.47
C LYS A 151 -35.91 17.51 -1.13
N VAL A 152 -34.60 17.27 -1.24
CA VAL A 152 -33.96 16.08 -0.69
C VAL A 152 -33.90 16.27 0.82
N ARG A 153 -34.75 15.53 1.54
CA ARG A 153 -34.66 15.38 3.00
C ARG A 153 -33.28 14.86 3.35
N GLY A 154 -32.69 15.43 4.40
CA GLY A 154 -31.35 15.15 4.87
C GLY A 154 -31.07 13.66 5.04
N SER A 155 -29.91 13.25 4.54
CA SER A 155 -29.23 12.03 4.95
C SER A 155 -27.79 12.40 5.20
N SER A 156 -27.38 12.35 6.48
CA SER A 156 -26.10 12.81 7.01
C SER A 156 -24.96 11.84 6.70
N ALA A 157 -24.70 11.56 5.41
CA ALA A 157 -23.67 10.61 5.01
C ALA A 157 -22.35 11.27 4.53
N VAL A 158 -22.27 12.60 4.48
CA VAL A 158 -21.09 13.32 3.92
C VAL A 158 -20.13 13.84 5.01
N ALA A 159 -20.42 13.60 6.30
CA ALA A 159 -19.57 14.05 7.41
C ALA A 159 -18.61 12.97 7.97
N GLN A 160 -18.61 11.74 7.46
CA GLN A 160 -17.85 10.62 8.07
C GLN A 160 -16.42 10.44 7.53
N LEU A 161 -16.11 10.95 6.34
CA LEU A 161 -14.77 10.86 5.75
C LEU A 161 -13.67 11.57 6.57
N PRO A 162 -13.91 12.78 7.12
CA PRO A 162 -12.95 13.42 8.04
C PRO A 162 -12.78 12.64 9.35
N ALA A 163 -13.86 12.01 9.85
CA ALA A 163 -13.83 11.28 11.12
C ALA A 163 -12.97 10.00 11.05
N LEU A 164 -13.00 9.29 9.91
CA LEU A 164 -12.19 8.08 9.71
C LEU A 164 -10.70 8.42 9.54
N PHE A 165 -10.39 9.53 8.86
CA PHE A 165 -9.02 10.04 8.76
C PHE A 165 -8.48 10.48 10.12
N GLN A 166 -9.29 11.18 10.93
CA GLN A 166 -8.91 11.59 12.28
C GLN A 166 -8.76 10.38 13.23
N GLN A 167 -9.58 9.35 13.09
CA GLN A 167 -9.44 8.10 13.85
C GLN A 167 -8.13 7.37 13.51
N GLN A 168 -7.76 7.31 12.23
CA GLN A 168 -6.49 6.71 11.81
C GLN A 168 -5.28 7.48 12.36
N GLN A 169 -5.34 8.81 12.36
CA GLN A 169 -4.27 9.65 12.92
C GLN A 169 -4.12 9.42 14.44
N MET A 170 -5.23 9.33 15.18
CA MET A 170 -5.19 9.07 16.63
C MET A 170 -4.61 7.68 16.93
N GLN A 171 -4.97 6.66 16.14
CA GLN A 171 -4.43 5.31 16.30
C GLN A 171 -2.92 5.26 16.06
N GLN A 172 -2.43 5.99 15.04
CA GLN A 172 -1.00 6.07 14.77
C GLN A 172 -0.24 6.77 15.91
N GLN A 173 -0.80 7.84 16.47
CA GLN A 173 -0.21 8.53 17.61
C GLN A 173 -0.14 7.65 18.87
N GLN A 174 -1.20 6.85 19.13
CA GLN A 174 -1.21 5.90 20.23
C GLN A 174 -0.13 4.82 20.07
N GLN A 175 0.06 4.31 18.85
CA GLN A 175 1.09 3.31 18.57
C GLN A 175 2.50 3.88 18.78
N GLN A 176 2.73 5.13 18.38
CA GLN A 176 4.01 5.82 18.60
C GLN A 176 4.31 6.00 20.09
N GLN A 177 3.30 6.37 20.89
CA GLN A 177 3.45 6.50 22.34
C GLN A 177 3.79 5.17 23.00
N GLN A 178 3.14 4.08 22.58
CA GLN A 178 3.42 2.74 23.10
C GLN A 178 4.85 2.27 22.74
N GLN A 179 5.32 2.61 21.54
CA GLN A 179 6.69 2.29 21.10
C GLN A 179 7.75 3.08 21.87
N GLN A 180 7.50 4.35 22.21
CA GLN A 180 8.39 5.12 23.09
C GLN A 180 8.46 4.52 24.49
N LEU A 181 7.33 4.04 25.02
CA LEU A 181 7.27 3.43 26.34
C LEU A 181 8.03 2.08 26.37
N ALA A 182 7.90 1.29 25.30
CA ALA A 182 8.68 0.07 25.13
C ALA A 182 10.18 0.35 24.99
N ALA A 183 10.57 1.37 24.22
CA ALA A 183 11.96 1.79 24.06
C ALA A 183 12.56 2.28 25.39
N ALA A 184 11.80 3.03 26.18
CA ALA A 184 12.23 3.49 27.51
C ALA A 184 12.45 2.31 28.47
N GLN A 185 11.56 1.31 28.46
CA GLN A 185 11.75 0.09 29.25
C GLN A 185 13.01 -0.69 28.81
N HIS A 186 13.21 -0.83 27.50
CA HIS A 186 14.40 -1.50 26.97
C HIS A 186 15.70 -0.76 27.38
N HIS A 187 15.69 0.57 27.34
CA HIS A 187 16.81 1.38 27.79
C HIS A 187 17.09 1.21 29.29
N GLN A 188 16.04 1.14 30.12
CA GLN A 188 16.18 0.89 31.56
C GLN A 188 16.79 -0.49 31.85
N LEU A 189 16.39 -1.51 31.09
CA LEU A 189 16.96 -2.85 31.22
C LEU A 189 18.44 -2.88 30.83
N MET A 190 18.81 -2.21 29.74
CA MET A 190 20.21 -2.08 29.33
C MET A 190 21.06 -1.38 30.39
N MET A 191 20.56 -0.30 30.99
CA MET A 191 21.24 0.41 32.08
C MET A 191 21.46 -0.51 33.29
N GLN A 192 20.46 -1.32 33.65
CA GLN A 192 20.58 -2.26 34.77
C GLN A 192 21.62 -3.34 34.48
N GLN A 193 21.65 -3.90 33.27
CA GLN A 193 22.63 -4.91 32.89
C GLN A 193 24.06 -4.33 32.91
N HIS A 194 24.23 -3.11 32.42
CA HIS A 194 25.52 -2.44 32.43
C HIS A 194 26.03 -2.22 33.86
N GLN A 195 25.15 -1.77 34.78
CA GLN A 195 25.51 -1.59 36.18
C GLN A 195 25.90 -2.92 36.85
N GLN A 196 25.18 -4.01 36.56
CA GLN A 196 25.52 -5.33 37.09
C GLN A 196 26.89 -5.83 36.60
N GLN A 197 27.22 -5.55 35.34
CA GLN A 197 28.52 -5.92 34.76
C GLN A 197 29.68 -5.13 35.41
N GLN A 198 29.46 -3.85 35.73
CA GLN A 198 30.45 -3.06 36.49
C GLN A 198 30.69 -3.61 37.90
N HIS A 199 29.62 -4.02 38.61
CA HIS A 199 29.77 -4.65 39.93
C HIS A 199 30.50 -5.99 39.87
N ALA A 200 30.22 -6.83 38.86
CA ALA A 200 30.93 -8.09 38.66
C ALA A 200 32.42 -7.88 38.36
N ALA A 201 32.75 -6.89 37.53
CA ALA A 201 34.14 -6.54 37.23
C ALA A 201 34.90 -6.02 38.45
N ALA A 202 34.27 -5.18 39.28
CA ALA A 202 34.86 -4.68 40.52
C ALA A 202 35.10 -5.80 41.56
N ALA A 203 34.18 -6.76 41.67
CA ALA A 203 34.34 -7.91 42.57
C ALA A 203 35.48 -8.85 42.11
N ALA A 204 35.65 -9.06 40.80
CA ALA A 204 36.75 -9.86 40.25
C ALA A 204 38.12 -9.18 40.46
N ALA A 205 38.18 -7.85 40.38
CA ALA A 205 39.41 -7.10 40.64
C ALA A 205 39.82 -7.12 42.13
N GLY A 206 38.85 -7.17 43.06
CA GLY A 206 39.11 -7.28 44.51
C GLY A 206 39.69 -8.64 44.94
N PHE A 207 39.44 -9.72 44.20
CA PHE A 207 39.91 -11.06 44.55
C PHE A 207 41.38 -11.33 44.15
N MET A 208 41.95 -10.52 43.26
CA MET A 208 43.35 -10.65 42.81
C MET A 208 44.39 -9.94 43.70
N HIS A 209 43.96 -9.15 44.70
CA HIS A 209 44.87 -8.42 45.62
C HIS A 209 45.07 -9.11 47.00
N GLY A 210 44.50 -10.30 47.21
CA GLY A 210 44.54 -10.99 48.51
C GLY A 210 45.53 -12.15 48.66
N PHE A 211 46.29 -12.52 47.60
CA PHE A 211 47.07 -13.77 47.60
C PHE A 211 48.58 -13.55 47.39
N THR A 212 49.18 -12.65 48.18
CA THR A 212 50.65 -12.55 48.33
C THR A 212 51.01 -12.71 49.79
N GLY A 213 51.03 -13.96 50.28
CA GLY A 213 51.34 -14.20 51.69
C GLY A 213 51.60 -15.65 52.02
N GLN A 214 52.81 -16.12 51.71
CA GLN A 214 53.68 -17.00 52.52
C GLN A 214 54.50 -17.94 51.64
N GLN A 215 55.81 -17.66 51.60
CA GLN A 215 56.85 -18.66 51.36
C GLN A 215 57.44 -19.04 52.73
N PRO A 216 57.50 -20.33 53.10
CA PRO A 216 58.38 -20.76 54.17
C PRO A 216 59.76 -21.12 53.58
N PHE A 217 60.77 -20.37 53.99
CA PHE A 217 62.17 -20.78 53.89
C PHE A 217 62.54 -21.58 55.15
N GLN A 218 63.14 -22.75 54.88
CA GLN A 218 64.00 -23.60 55.72
C GLN A 218 63.36 -24.44 56.83
#